data_AF-A0AA36NKF5-F1
#
_entry.id   AF-A0AA36NKF5-F1
#
_cell.length_a   1.000
_cell.length_b   1.000
_cell.length_c   1.000
_cell.angle_alpha   90.00
_cell.angle_beta   90.00
_cell.angle_gamma   90.00
#
_symmetry.space_group_name_H-M   'P 1'
#
loop_
_entity.id
_entity.type
_entity.pdbx_description
1 polymer ?
#
loop_
_entity_poly.entity_id
_entity_poly.type
_entity_poly.pdbx_seq_one_letter_code
_entity_poly.pdbx_strand_id
1 'polypeptide(L)'
;MAAPIFSASHAAKQGSREVRRILRARSHLACLDFDEAPEPAELKKSYRRLSLLVHPDKCQETDAKAAFQKLSEAFEALRESASDERPAKRQNTSTRWWDTTWEEFERRFRHREKGEAAREAEFDRGVKAQQSLLRLQERVASAEKVVENLDRRTGLGSSSLWPRRPEQDAQAAEARLRQLLTHLRTRHRYCLYCGRNFDSPTDLLKNCPGFSQEEHERSKGARDAKKPETREVMKCEDDPLDEFMFGMEDQLTKDMKKSVKSMKTRHMPQKGWSFQQQAQQNKMEAKRRGGR
;
A
#
# COMPACT_ATOMS: atom_id res chain seq x y z
N MET A 1 -7.14 8.39 -7.19
CA MET A 1 -7.05 7.02 -6.62
C MET A 1 -8.46 6.51 -6.42
N ALA A 2 -8.96 5.73 -7.38
CA ALA A 2 -10.32 5.20 -7.35
C ALA A 2 -10.31 3.85 -6.63
N ALA A 3 -11.11 3.71 -5.58
CA ALA A 3 -11.38 2.43 -4.95
C ALA A 3 -12.05 1.50 -5.97
N PRO A 4 -11.70 0.20 -6.04
CA PRO A 4 -12.40 -0.71 -6.93
C PRO A 4 -13.81 -0.94 -6.36
N ILE A 5 -14.81 -0.51 -7.12
CA ILE A 5 -16.22 -0.80 -6.85
C ILE A 5 -16.40 -2.31 -7.10
N PHE A 6 -16.28 -3.12 -6.05
CA PHE A 6 -16.63 -4.54 -6.10
C PHE A 6 -18.15 -4.66 -6.25
N SER A 7 -18.64 -4.74 -7.49
CA SER A 7 -20.04 -5.06 -7.78
C SER A 7 -20.40 -6.40 -7.15
N ALA A 8 -21.52 -6.46 -6.40
CA ALA A 8 -21.99 -7.66 -5.71
C ALA A 8 -22.11 -8.89 -6.65
N SER A 9 -22.38 -8.66 -7.94
CA SER A 9 -22.43 -9.71 -8.97
C SER A 9 -21.06 -10.35 -9.23
N HIS A 10 -19.97 -9.59 -9.14
CA HIS A 10 -18.62 -10.09 -9.33
C HIS A 10 -18.16 -10.94 -8.13
N ALA A 11 -18.49 -10.50 -6.91
CA ALA A 11 -18.20 -11.24 -5.69
C ALA A 11 -18.94 -12.59 -5.63
N ALA A 12 -20.21 -12.63 -6.06
CA ALA A 12 -20.99 -13.88 -6.13
C ALA A 12 -20.40 -14.87 -7.15
N LYS A 13 -20.01 -14.41 -8.35
CA LYS A 13 -19.36 -15.26 -9.38
C LYS A 13 -17.99 -15.76 -8.94
N GLN A 14 -17.24 -14.93 -8.21
CA GLN A 14 -15.97 -15.34 -7.60
C GLN A 14 -16.19 -16.40 -6.51
N GLY A 15 -17.19 -16.21 -5.63
CA GLY A 15 -17.56 -17.18 -4.61
C GLY A 15 -17.86 -18.57 -5.18
N SER A 16 -18.69 -18.65 -6.23
CA SER A 16 -19.02 -19.94 -6.87
C SER A 16 -17.80 -20.63 -7.51
N ARG A 17 -16.88 -19.84 -8.09
CA ARG A 17 -15.64 -20.37 -8.66
C ARG A 17 -14.72 -20.92 -7.56
N GLU A 18 -14.60 -20.21 -6.44
CA GLU A 18 -13.81 -20.64 -5.30
C GLU A 18 -14.40 -21.87 -4.60
N VAL A 19 -15.72 -21.96 -4.45
CA VAL A 19 -16.42 -23.17 -3.96
C VAL A 19 -16.02 -24.40 -4.78
N ARG A 20 -16.09 -24.31 -6.12
CA ARG A 20 -15.70 -25.41 -7.01
C ARG A 20 -14.20 -25.72 -6.94
N ARG A 21 -13.35 -24.71 -6.76
CA ARG A 21 -11.90 -24.88 -6.59
C ARG A 21 -11.58 -25.66 -5.31
N ILE A 22 -12.15 -25.25 -4.18
CA ILE A 22 -11.91 -25.84 -2.86
C ILE A 22 -12.43 -27.29 -2.83
N LEU A 23 -13.60 -27.57 -3.40
CA LEU A 23 -14.12 -28.93 -3.48
C LEU A 23 -13.21 -29.84 -4.32
N ARG A 24 -12.62 -29.33 -5.40
CA ARG A 24 -11.69 -30.09 -6.28
C ARG A 24 -10.26 -30.17 -5.75
N ALA A 25 -9.88 -29.33 -4.80
CA ALA A 25 -8.53 -29.32 -4.24
C ALA A 25 -8.23 -30.67 -3.56
N ARG A 26 -7.03 -31.20 -3.85
CA ARG A 26 -6.56 -32.50 -3.36
C ARG A 26 -5.68 -32.38 -2.12
N SER A 27 -5.18 -31.19 -1.83
CA SER A 27 -4.31 -30.90 -0.69
C SER A 27 -4.86 -29.72 0.11
N HIS A 28 -4.56 -29.70 1.41
CA HIS A 28 -4.94 -28.60 2.31
C HIS A 28 -4.32 -27.26 1.88
N LEU A 29 -3.11 -27.28 1.31
CA LEU A 29 -2.44 -26.12 0.73
C LEU A 29 -3.21 -25.55 -0.48
N ALA A 30 -3.62 -26.43 -1.41
CA ALA A 30 -4.38 -26.02 -2.58
C ALA A 30 -5.79 -25.51 -2.24
N CYS A 31 -6.39 -25.96 -1.13
CA CYS A 31 -7.65 -25.40 -0.63
C CYS A 31 -7.51 -23.90 -0.28
N LEU A 32 -6.36 -23.53 0.30
CA LEU A 32 -6.08 -22.19 0.82
C LEU A 32 -5.30 -21.30 -0.16
N ASP A 33 -5.19 -21.72 -1.42
CA ASP A 33 -4.47 -21.00 -2.48
C ASP A 33 -2.96 -20.86 -2.24
N PHE A 34 -2.35 -21.90 -1.64
CA PHE A 34 -0.90 -21.93 -1.42
C PHE A 34 -0.26 -23.10 -2.18
N ASP A 35 0.88 -22.81 -2.81
CA ASP A 35 1.74 -23.81 -3.44
C ASP A 35 2.78 -24.38 -2.45
N GLU A 36 3.17 -23.59 -1.45
CA GLU A 36 4.17 -23.91 -0.42
C GLU A 36 3.63 -23.65 1.00
N ALA A 37 4.36 -24.06 2.03
CA ALA A 37 3.95 -23.87 3.43
C ALA A 37 3.87 -22.37 3.78
N PRO A 38 2.67 -21.81 4.03
CA PRO A 38 2.50 -20.37 4.24
C PRO A 38 2.94 -19.94 5.64
N GLU A 39 3.36 -18.67 5.76
CA GLU A 39 3.56 -18.04 7.07
C GLU A 39 2.22 -18.05 7.86
N PRO A 40 2.21 -18.27 9.20
CA PRO A 40 0.99 -18.26 9.99
C PRO A 40 0.18 -16.95 9.88
N ALA A 41 0.81 -15.83 9.52
CA ALA A 41 0.14 -14.57 9.24
C ALA A 41 -0.62 -14.61 7.90
N GLU A 42 -0.01 -15.15 6.86
CA GLU A 42 -0.60 -15.27 5.52
C GLU A 42 -1.67 -16.35 5.45
N LEU A 43 -1.46 -17.50 6.12
CA LEU A 43 -2.45 -18.56 6.28
C LEU A 43 -3.76 -18.02 6.85
N LYS A 44 -3.67 -17.16 7.88
CA LYS A 44 -4.83 -16.48 8.48
C LYS A 44 -5.49 -15.52 7.50
N LYS A 45 -4.72 -14.72 6.75
CA LYS A 45 -5.24 -13.77 5.76
C LYS A 45 -5.98 -14.46 4.62
N SER A 46 -5.41 -15.53 4.06
CA SER A 46 -6.03 -16.29 2.96
C SER A 46 -7.31 -16.99 3.42
N TYR A 47 -7.27 -17.68 4.56
CA TYR A 47 -8.46 -18.30 5.15
C TYR A 47 -9.60 -17.27 5.31
N ARG A 48 -9.30 -16.10 5.90
CA ARG A 48 -10.29 -15.02 6.08
C ARG A 48 -10.93 -14.58 4.75
N ARG A 49 -10.11 -14.35 3.73
CA ARG A 49 -10.57 -13.94 2.40
C ARG A 49 -11.46 -14.99 1.76
N LEU A 50 -11.02 -16.24 1.76
CA LEU A 50 -11.76 -17.34 1.14
C LEU A 50 -13.06 -17.64 1.88
N SER A 51 -13.05 -17.62 3.22
CA SER A 51 -14.24 -17.80 4.05
C SER A 51 -15.34 -16.79 3.76
N LEU A 52 -15.00 -15.53 3.44
CA LEU A 52 -15.98 -14.51 3.05
C LEU A 52 -16.56 -14.74 1.64
N LEU A 53 -15.80 -15.38 0.75
CA LEU A 53 -16.20 -15.66 -0.63
C LEU A 53 -17.05 -16.93 -0.76
N VAL A 54 -16.72 -17.98 -0.01
CA VAL A 54 -17.40 -19.29 -0.09
C VAL A 54 -18.51 -19.46 0.95
N HIS A 55 -18.94 -18.36 1.55
CA HIS A 55 -19.95 -18.38 2.61
C HIS A 55 -21.33 -18.82 2.07
N PRO A 56 -22.05 -19.74 2.74
CA PRO A 56 -23.35 -20.24 2.27
C PRO A 56 -24.47 -19.19 2.16
N ASP A 57 -24.37 -18.07 2.87
CA ASP A 57 -25.32 -16.94 2.76
C ASP A 57 -24.97 -15.96 1.62
N LYS A 58 -23.68 -15.84 1.26
CA LYS A 58 -23.22 -14.91 0.21
C LYS A 58 -23.04 -15.59 -1.14
N CYS A 59 -22.86 -16.91 -1.14
CA CYS A 59 -22.70 -17.75 -2.31
C CYS A 59 -23.95 -18.60 -2.49
N GLN A 60 -24.69 -18.39 -3.59
CA GLN A 60 -25.93 -19.10 -3.92
C GLN A 60 -25.70 -20.57 -4.37
N GLU A 61 -24.50 -21.12 -4.20
CA GLU A 61 -24.18 -22.49 -4.58
C GLU A 61 -24.60 -23.48 -3.49
N THR A 62 -25.19 -24.59 -3.88
CA THR A 62 -25.69 -25.64 -2.95
C THR A 62 -24.56 -26.25 -2.12
N ASP A 63 -23.35 -26.28 -2.67
CA ASP A 63 -22.20 -26.93 -2.06
C ASP A 63 -21.31 -25.96 -1.26
N ALA A 64 -21.73 -24.70 -1.11
CA ALA A 64 -20.96 -23.68 -0.38
C ALA A 64 -20.64 -24.11 1.07
N LYS A 65 -21.59 -24.78 1.73
CA LYS A 65 -21.40 -25.33 3.09
C LYS A 65 -20.30 -26.41 3.13
N ALA A 66 -20.27 -27.31 2.15
CA ALA A 66 -19.26 -28.36 2.05
C ALA A 66 -17.87 -27.79 1.73
N ALA A 67 -17.80 -26.79 0.83
CA ALA A 67 -16.56 -26.10 0.50
C ALA A 67 -16.00 -25.34 1.71
N PHE A 68 -16.86 -24.66 2.47
CA PHE A 68 -16.46 -23.95 3.68
C PHE A 68 -15.94 -24.90 4.77
N GLN A 69 -16.61 -26.04 4.97
CA GLN A 69 -16.14 -27.06 5.91
C GLN A 69 -14.75 -27.59 5.52
N LYS A 70 -14.56 -27.93 4.25
CA LYS A 70 -13.27 -28.39 3.71
C LYS A 70 -12.17 -27.32 3.82
N LEU A 71 -12.51 -26.04 3.63
CA LEU A 71 -11.59 -24.92 3.84
C LEU A 71 -11.16 -24.79 5.31
N SER A 72 -12.08 -25.02 6.24
CA SER A 72 -11.84 -24.93 7.69
C SER A 72 -10.97 -26.09 8.19
N GLU A 73 -11.25 -27.31 7.72
CA GLU A 73 -10.43 -28.49 7.97
C GLU A 73 -9.00 -28.31 7.44
N ALA A 74 -8.84 -27.75 6.24
CA ALA A 74 -7.54 -27.43 5.68
C ALA A 74 -6.75 -26.42 6.51
N PHE A 75 -7.43 -25.40 7.05
CA PHE A 75 -6.80 -24.39 7.90
C PHE A 75 -6.33 -24.98 9.24
N GLU A 76 -7.12 -25.85 9.87
CA GLU A 76 -6.70 -26.52 11.10
C GLU A 76 -5.52 -27.46 10.88
N ALA A 77 -5.56 -28.28 9.84
CA ALA A 77 -4.48 -29.21 9.52
C ALA A 77 -3.15 -28.48 9.30
N LEU A 78 -3.18 -27.37 8.56
CA LEU A 78 -1.98 -26.56 8.32
C LEU A 78 -1.52 -25.82 9.58
N ARG A 79 -2.45 -25.33 10.40
CA ARG A 79 -2.10 -24.66 11.67
C ARG A 79 -1.44 -25.62 12.65
N GLU A 80 -1.94 -26.84 12.76
CA GLU A 80 -1.37 -27.86 13.65
C GLU A 80 0.02 -28.27 13.15
N SER A 81 0.19 -28.50 11.84
CA SER A 81 1.48 -28.85 11.25
C SER A 81 2.56 -27.74 11.34
N ALA A 82 2.15 -26.47 11.47
CA ALA A 82 3.05 -25.34 11.68
C ALA A 82 3.44 -25.13 13.15
N SER A 83 2.81 -25.85 14.09
CA SER A 83 2.95 -25.64 15.54
C SER A 83 3.82 -26.71 16.24
N ASP A 84 4.56 -27.52 15.49
CA ASP A 84 5.12 -28.78 15.96
C ASP A 84 6.39 -28.61 16.84
N GLU A 85 6.18 -28.10 18.06
CA GLU A 85 6.90 -28.46 19.28
C GLU A 85 5.96 -28.31 20.50
N ARG A 86 4.97 -29.21 20.66
CA ARG A 86 4.38 -29.49 22.00
C ARG A 86 3.52 -30.75 22.03
N PRO A 87 3.65 -31.60 23.08
CA PRO A 87 3.02 -32.91 23.09
C PRO A 87 1.52 -32.87 23.37
N ALA A 88 0.88 -33.89 22.80
CA ALA A 88 -0.53 -34.25 22.85
C ALA A 88 -1.17 -34.15 24.25
N LYS A 89 -2.24 -33.33 24.33
CA LYS A 89 -3.53 -33.57 25.01
C LYS A 89 -4.21 -32.22 25.24
N ARG A 90 -4.96 -31.73 24.25
CA ARG A 90 -6.12 -30.89 24.53
C ARG A 90 -7.35 -31.69 24.19
N GLN A 91 -8.05 -32.09 25.24
CA GLN A 91 -9.32 -32.78 25.16
C GLN A 91 -10.30 -31.92 24.34
N ASN A 92 -11.02 -32.63 23.48
CA ASN A 92 -12.14 -32.20 22.67
C ASN A 92 -13.17 -31.42 23.53
N THR A 93 -13.07 -30.09 23.57
CA THR A 93 -14.20 -29.24 23.95
C THR A 93 -15.03 -29.06 22.69
N SER A 94 -16.14 -29.79 22.64
CA SER A 94 -17.11 -29.99 21.55
C SER A 94 -17.85 -28.72 21.07
N THR A 95 -17.18 -27.58 21.03
CA THR A 95 -17.65 -26.40 20.32
C THR A 95 -16.46 -25.87 19.56
N ARG A 96 -16.28 -26.38 18.34
CA ARG A 96 -15.30 -25.84 17.40
C ARG A 96 -15.62 -24.35 17.28
N TRP A 97 -14.61 -23.50 17.14
CA TRP A 97 -14.83 -22.05 17.23
C TRP A 97 -15.72 -21.50 16.09
N TRP A 98 -16.02 -22.30 15.07
CA TRP A 98 -17.00 -22.01 14.01
C TRP A 98 -18.39 -22.66 14.25
N ASP A 99 -18.61 -23.33 15.39
CA ASP A 99 -19.93 -23.85 15.82
C ASP A 99 -20.79 -22.75 16.47
N THR A 100 -20.22 -21.58 16.80
CA THR A 100 -21.01 -20.37 17.10
C THR A 100 -21.71 -19.87 15.85
N THR A 101 -22.83 -19.14 16.00
CA THR A 101 -23.53 -18.58 14.84
C THR A 101 -22.57 -17.71 14.01
N TRP A 102 -22.71 -17.80 12.69
CA TRP A 102 -21.87 -17.06 11.76
C TRP A 102 -21.84 -15.55 12.05
N GLU A 103 -22.99 -14.99 12.45
CA GLU A 103 -23.12 -13.59 12.83
C GLU A 103 -22.19 -13.20 13.98
N GLU A 104 -22.01 -14.09 14.96
CA GLU A 104 -21.11 -13.85 16.09
C GLU A 104 -19.64 -13.92 15.67
N PHE A 105 -19.30 -14.86 14.79
CA PHE A 105 -17.97 -14.96 14.19
C PHE A 105 -17.62 -13.71 13.36
N GLU A 106 -18.50 -13.28 12.44
CA GLU A 106 -18.29 -12.08 11.61
C GLU A 106 -18.22 -10.80 12.47
N ARG A 107 -19.00 -10.72 13.56
CA ARG A 107 -18.93 -9.61 14.53
C ARG A 107 -17.57 -9.55 15.23
N ARG A 108 -17.07 -10.68 15.74
CA ARG A 108 -15.73 -10.76 16.37
C ARG A 108 -14.63 -10.42 15.38
N PHE A 109 -14.80 -10.84 14.13
CA PHE A 109 -13.85 -10.58 13.05
C PHE A 109 -13.76 -9.09 12.71
N ARG A 110 -14.90 -8.46 12.40
CA ARG A 110 -14.97 -7.01 12.11
C ARG A 110 -14.51 -6.18 13.30
N HIS A 111 -14.80 -6.62 14.53
CA HIS A 111 -14.31 -5.95 15.74
C HIS A 111 -12.78 -5.95 15.80
N ARG A 112 -12.13 -7.07 15.45
CA ARG A 112 -10.68 -7.17 15.39
C ARG A 112 -10.08 -6.31 14.28
N GLU A 113 -10.64 -6.34 13.07
CA GLU A 113 -10.17 -5.48 11.97
C GLU A 113 -10.34 -4.00 12.28
N LYS A 114 -11.48 -3.61 12.87
CA LYS A 114 -11.69 -2.24 13.37
C LYS A 114 -10.64 -1.86 14.41
N GLY A 115 -10.30 -2.78 15.32
CA GLY A 115 -9.26 -2.55 16.32
C GLY A 115 -7.85 -2.43 15.75
N GLU A 116 -7.50 -3.24 14.74
CA GLU A 116 -6.22 -3.16 14.02
C GLU A 116 -6.14 -1.85 13.22
N ALA A 117 -7.17 -1.52 12.44
CA ALA A 117 -7.27 -0.28 11.68
C ALA A 117 -7.26 0.98 12.57
N ALA A 118 -7.86 0.93 13.77
CA ALA A 118 -7.83 2.03 14.71
C ALA A 118 -6.42 2.34 15.21
N ARG A 119 -5.61 1.30 15.50
CA ARG A 119 -4.22 1.44 15.93
C ARG A 119 -3.32 1.99 14.81
N GLU A 120 -3.49 1.48 13.60
CA GLU A 120 -2.76 1.98 12.43
C GLU A 120 -3.09 3.45 12.16
N ALA A 121 -4.39 3.80 12.18
CA ALA A 121 -4.81 5.19 12.01
C ALA A 121 -4.27 6.10 13.13
N GLU A 122 -4.11 5.60 14.35
CA GLU A 122 -3.50 6.36 15.47
C GLU A 122 -2.01 6.62 15.24
N PHE A 123 -1.26 5.60 14.83
CA PHE A 123 0.15 5.74 14.47
C PHE A 123 0.33 6.73 13.31
N ASP A 124 -0.45 6.58 12.25
CA ASP A 124 -0.43 7.48 11.08
C ASP A 124 -0.74 8.93 11.46
N ARG A 125 -1.72 9.14 12.36
CA ARG A 125 -2.01 10.47 12.89
C ARG A 125 -0.81 11.05 13.62
N GLY A 126 -0.15 10.26 14.47
CA GLY A 126 1.07 10.67 15.18
C GLY A 126 2.21 11.07 14.24
N VAL A 127 2.52 10.22 13.26
CA VAL A 127 3.56 10.49 12.25
C VAL A 127 3.25 11.75 11.44
N LYS A 128 2.00 11.90 10.97
CA LYS A 128 1.56 13.10 10.22
C LYS A 128 1.65 14.36 11.07
N ALA A 129 1.30 14.31 12.35
CA ALA A 129 1.41 15.44 13.27
C ALA A 129 2.88 15.85 13.50
N GLN A 130 3.79 14.89 13.63
CA GLN A 130 5.22 15.18 13.75
C GLN A 130 5.77 15.83 12.46
N GLN A 131 5.42 15.28 11.29
CA GLN A 131 5.84 15.85 10.01
C GLN A 131 5.26 17.25 9.77
N SER A 132 4.00 17.50 10.18
CA SER A 132 3.40 18.83 10.04
C SER A 132 4.09 19.86 10.92
N LEU A 133 4.48 19.49 12.16
CA LEU A 133 5.26 20.35 13.05
C LEU A 133 6.61 20.71 12.45
N LEU A 134 7.37 19.74 11.93
CA LEU A 134 8.67 19.99 11.31
C LEU A 134 8.57 20.98 10.13
N ARG A 135 7.60 20.77 9.23
CA ARG A 135 7.36 21.70 8.11
C ARG A 135 7.00 23.11 8.57
N LEU A 136 6.25 23.21 9.67
CA LEU A 136 5.86 24.50 10.23
C LEU A 136 7.06 25.23 10.86
N GLN A 137 7.91 24.51 11.60
CA GLN A 137 9.16 25.04 12.16
C GLN A 137 10.12 25.52 11.06
N GLU A 138 10.30 24.76 9.97
CA GLU A 138 11.10 25.19 8.82
C GLU A 138 10.57 26.50 8.20
N ARG A 139 9.25 26.63 8.08
CA ARG A 139 8.60 27.84 7.57
C ARG A 139 8.81 29.03 8.50
N VAL A 140 8.70 28.83 9.81
CA VAL A 140 9.03 29.86 10.80
C VAL A 140 10.48 30.28 10.64
N ALA A 141 11.42 29.33 10.61
CA ALA A 141 12.84 29.63 10.47
C ALA A 141 13.16 30.42 9.19
N SER A 142 12.49 30.08 8.07
CA SER A 142 12.58 30.81 6.81
C SER A 142 12.03 32.23 6.94
N ALA A 143 10.83 32.40 7.52
CA ALA A 143 10.23 33.71 7.74
C ALA A 143 11.09 34.59 8.64
N GLU A 144 11.67 34.03 9.71
CA GLU A 144 12.57 34.76 10.62
C GLU A 144 13.83 35.27 9.88
N LYS A 145 14.44 34.43 9.03
CA LYS A 145 15.60 34.85 8.21
C LYS A 145 15.25 36.01 7.27
N VAL A 146 14.07 35.96 6.65
CA VAL A 146 13.61 37.02 5.75
C VAL A 146 13.31 38.31 6.50
N VAL A 147 12.61 38.23 7.64
CA VAL A 147 12.35 39.38 8.51
C VAL A 147 13.65 40.03 8.94
N GLU A 148 14.64 39.24 9.39
CA GLU A 148 15.94 39.74 9.81
C GLU A 148 16.66 40.51 8.72
N ASN A 149 16.68 39.97 7.51
CA ASN A 149 17.33 40.60 6.37
C ASN A 149 16.65 41.93 6.01
N LEU A 150 15.32 41.95 5.96
CA LEU A 150 14.55 43.16 5.65
C LEU A 150 14.64 44.22 6.77
N ASP A 151 14.58 43.82 8.03
CA ASP A 151 14.76 44.71 9.19
C ASP A 151 16.15 45.36 9.18
N ARG A 152 17.21 44.57 8.92
CA ARG A 152 18.59 45.11 8.79
C ARG A 152 18.71 46.10 7.63
N ARG A 153 18.14 45.79 6.46
CA ARG A 153 18.18 46.68 5.28
C ARG A 153 17.46 48.01 5.49
N THR A 154 16.40 47.99 6.29
CA THR A 154 15.58 49.18 6.58
C THR A 154 16.04 49.94 7.82
N GLY A 155 17.07 49.47 8.51
CA GLY A 155 17.59 50.08 9.75
C GLY A 155 16.68 49.89 10.97
N LEU A 156 15.74 48.94 10.92
CA LEU A 156 14.87 48.58 12.04
C LEU A 156 15.61 47.66 13.01
N GLY A 157 16.48 48.23 13.85
CA GLY A 157 17.36 47.46 14.74
C GLY A 157 16.69 46.77 15.93
N SER A 158 15.41 47.08 16.24
CA SER A 158 14.78 46.65 17.50
C SER A 158 13.31 46.25 17.33
N SER A 159 13.01 45.34 16.40
CA SER A 159 11.68 44.73 16.33
C SER A 159 11.46 43.80 17.53
N SER A 160 10.27 43.84 18.16
CA SER A 160 9.82 42.95 19.27
C SER A 160 9.87 41.44 18.94
N LEU A 161 10.15 41.11 17.67
CA LEU A 161 10.31 39.74 17.17
C LEU A 161 11.64 39.09 17.58
N TRP A 162 12.58 39.86 18.10
CA TRP A 162 13.88 39.40 18.59
C TRP A 162 13.87 39.36 20.13
N PRO A 163 14.25 38.26 20.81
CA PRO A 163 14.97 37.07 20.32
C PRO A 163 14.09 35.90 19.82
N ARG A 164 14.71 34.95 19.09
CA ARG A 164 14.08 33.68 18.67
C ARG A 164 13.70 32.85 19.89
N ARG A 165 12.49 32.29 19.90
CA ARG A 165 12.04 31.33 20.91
C ARG A 165 11.77 30.00 20.22
N PRO A 166 12.34 28.89 20.68
CA PRO A 166 12.05 27.59 20.09
C PRO A 166 10.58 27.23 20.32
N GLU A 167 9.88 26.85 19.26
CA GLU A 167 8.48 26.46 19.34
C GLU A 167 8.35 24.99 19.71
N GLN A 168 7.74 24.73 20.87
CA GLN A 168 7.63 23.39 21.46
C GLN A 168 6.53 22.55 20.81
N ASP A 169 5.49 23.20 20.29
CA ASP A 169 4.32 22.55 19.68
C ASP A 169 3.86 23.27 18.40
N ALA A 170 2.91 22.65 17.70
CA ALA A 170 2.39 23.16 16.44
C ALA A 170 1.64 24.49 16.60
N GLN A 171 0.96 24.69 17.72
CA GLN A 171 0.17 25.90 17.97
C GLN A 171 1.08 27.11 18.19
N ALA A 172 2.17 26.94 18.94
CA ALA A 172 3.20 27.94 19.14
C ALA A 172 3.90 28.30 17.83
N ALA A 173 4.26 27.29 17.02
CA ALA A 173 4.87 27.49 15.70
C ALA A 173 3.93 28.25 14.73
N GLU A 174 2.63 27.93 14.74
CA GLU A 174 1.66 28.63 13.91
C GLU A 174 1.46 30.08 14.36
N ALA A 175 1.35 30.31 15.68
CA ALA A 175 1.24 31.65 16.24
C ALA A 175 2.46 32.51 15.90
N ARG A 176 3.66 31.94 16.01
CA ARG A 176 4.91 32.62 15.62
C ARG A 176 4.93 32.94 14.14
N LEU A 177 4.61 31.98 13.27
CA LEU A 177 4.55 32.21 11.83
C LEU A 177 3.57 33.35 11.50
N ARG A 178 2.41 33.38 12.15
CA ARG A 178 1.41 34.45 11.97
C ARG A 178 1.95 35.82 12.36
N GLN A 179 2.69 35.93 13.47
CA GLN A 179 3.34 37.18 13.88
C GLN A 179 4.35 37.67 12.83
N LEU A 180 5.20 36.76 12.34
CA LEU A 180 6.22 37.07 11.34
C LEU A 180 5.60 37.50 10.00
N LEU A 181 4.58 36.78 9.53
CA LEU A 181 3.84 37.13 8.31
C LEU A 181 3.15 38.48 8.44
N THR A 182 2.56 38.79 9.59
CA THR A 182 1.95 40.10 9.83
C THR A 182 3.00 41.20 9.73
N HIS A 183 4.15 41.05 10.38
CA HIS A 183 5.23 42.03 10.30
C HIS A 183 5.76 42.23 8.89
N LEU A 184 5.98 41.13 8.14
CA LEU A 184 6.39 41.20 6.73
C LEU A 184 5.39 41.99 5.89
N ARG A 185 4.08 41.80 6.10
CA ARG A 185 3.05 42.47 5.32
C ARG A 185 2.83 43.92 5.74
N THR A 186 2.85 44.24 7.03
CA THR A 186 2.55 45.58 7.53
C THR A 186 3.76 46.51 7.43
N ARG A 187 4.95 46.03 7.80
CA ARG A 187 6.15 46.86 7.85
C ARG A 187 6.91 46.88 6.54
N HIS A 188 7.03 45.74 5.88
CA HIS A 188 7.83 45.57 4.67
C HIS A 188 7.01 45.47 3.39
N ARG A 189 5.67 45.36 3.49
CA ARG A 189 4.78 45.09 2.35
C ARG A 189 5.28 43.88 1.54
N TYR A 190 5.80 42.87 2.22
CA TYR A 190 6.36 41.66 1.61
C TYR A 190 5.45 40.46 1.86
N CYS A 191 5.32 39.58 0.87
CA CYS A 191 4.68 38.29 1.06
C CYS A 191 5.68 37.14 0.90
N LEU A 192 5.81 36.34 1.97
CA LEU A 192 6.69 35.17 2.03
C LEU A 192 6.42 34.16 0.90
N TYR A 193 5.14 33.94 0.56
CA TYR A 193 4.73 32.93 -0.41
C TYR A 193 4.83 33.39 -1.86
N CYS A 194 4.66 34.70 -2.12
CA CYS A 194 4.86 35.29 -3.44
C CYS A 194 6.35 35.57 -3.73
N GLY A 195 7.17 35.74 -2.70
CA GLY A 195 8.59 36.07 -2.84
C GLY A 195 8.85 37.50 -3.32
N ARG A 196 7.93 38.45 -3.10
CA ARG A 196 8.06 39.83 -3.61
C ARG A 196 7.58 40.89 -2.62
N ASN A 197 8.18 42.08 -2.71
CA ASN A 197 7.70 43.31 -2.08
C ASN A 197 6.60 43.93 -2.95
N PHE A 198 5.70 44.68 -2.31
CA PHE A 198 4.61 45.41 -2.95
C PHE A 198 4.77 46.91 -2.67
N ASP A 199 4.28 47.75 -3.59
CA ASP A 199 4.50 49.19 -3.53
C ASP A 199 3.55 49.88 -2.54
N SER A 200 2.40 49.28 -2.24
CA SER A 200 1.46 49.82 -1.26
C SER A 200 0.67 48.71 -0.56
N PRO A 201 0.08 49.00 0.62
CA PRO A 201 -0.79 48.04 1.30
C PRO A 201 -2.02 47.65 0.46
N THR A 202 -2.53 48.58 -0.35
CA THR A 202 -3.67 48.34 -1.27
C THR A 202 -3.26 47.45 -2.44
N ASP A 203 -2.05 47.63 -2.97
CA ASP A 203 -1.46 46.75 -3.98
C ASP A 203 -1.29 45.32 -3.44
N LEU A 204 -0.77 45.19 -2.23
CA LEU A 204 -0.64 43.91 -1.54
C LEU A 204 -1.98 43.18 -1.35
N LEU A 205 -3.06 43.89 -0.99
CA LEU A 205 -4.39 43.29 -0.85
C LEU A 205 -4.99 42.84 -2.19
N LYS A 206 -4.74 43.57 -3.27
CA LYS A 206 -5.28 43.25 -4.60
C LYS A 206 -4.50 42.13 -5.30
N ASN A 207 -3.18 42.11 -5.13
CA ASN A 207 -2.27 41.28 -5.94
C ASN A 207 -1.68 40.07 -5.18
N CYS A 208 -1.95 39.92 -3.88
CA CYS A 208 -1.57 38.75 -3.11
C CYS A 208 -2.80 37.85 -2.87
N PRO A 209 -2.75 36.55 -3.19
CA PRO A 209 -3.86 35.61 -3.00
C PRO A 209 -4.42 35.53 -1.57
N GLY A 210 -3.60 35.83 -0.57
CA GLY A 210 -4.05 35.94 0.81
C GLY A 210 -2.91 35.85 1.84
N PHE A 211 -3.23 35.40 3.04
CA PHE A 211 -2.32 35.33 4.19
C PHE A 211 -1.74 33.93 4.41
N SER A 212 -2.42 32.87 3.95
CA SER A 212 -1.99 31.47 4.13
C SER A 212 -1.31 30.89 2.90
N GLN A 213 -0.55 29.81 3.09
CA GLN A 213 0.06 29.07 1.99
C GLN A 213 -0.99 28.44 1.06
N GLU A 214 -2.07 27.91 1.63
CA GLU A 214 -3.14 27.23 0.89
C GLU A 214 -3.86 28.14 -0.11
N GLU A 215 -4.00 29.44 0.22
CA GLU A 215 -4.55 30.45 -0.70
C GLU A 215 -3.64 30.68 -1.91
N HIS A 216 -2.32 30.62 -1.71
CA HIS A 216 -1.36 30.74 -2.79
C HIS A 216 -1.30 29.48 -3.64
N GLU A 217 -1.38 28.28 -3.04
CA GLU A 217 -1.45 27.01 -3.77
C GLU A 217 -2.71 26.92 -4.64
N ARG A 218 -3.87 27.28 -4.08
CA ARG A 218 -5.14 27.36 -4.83
C ARG A 218 -5.07 28.35 -5.99
N SER A 219 -4.46 29.53 -5.77
CA SER A 219 -4.32 30.54 -6.82
C SER A 219 -3.34 30.13 -7.93
N LYS A 220 -2.24 29.43 -7.59
CA LYS A 220 -1.32 28.85 -8.59
C LYS A 220 -2.04 27.81 -9.46
N GLY A 221 -2.77 26.87 -8.84
CA GLY A 221 -3.55 25.87 -9.59
C GLY A 221 -4.64 26.46 -10.50
N ALA A 222 -5.22 27.61 -10.14
CA ALA A 222 -6.19 28.32 -10.97
C ALA A 222 -5.57 29.05 -12.18
N ARG A 223 -4.29 29.45 -12.09
CA ARG A 223 -3.56 30.06 -13.22
C ARG A 223 -3.15 29.02 -14.25
N ASP A 224 -2.78 27.82 -13.81
CA ASP A 224 -2.48 26.69 -14.70
C ASP A 224 -3.72 26.22 -15.48
N ALA A 225 -4.93 26.40 -14.93
CA ALA A 225 -6.19 26.09 -15.61
C ALA A 225 -6.62 27.13 -16.67
N LYS A 226 -5.99 28.31 -16.73
CA LYS A 226 -6.39 29.43 -17.60
C LYS A 226 -5.42 29.72 -18.77
N LYS A 227 -4.54 28.79 -19.11
CA LYS A 227 -3.69 28.90 -20.31
C LYS A 227 -4.36 28.16 -21.49
N PRO A 228 -5.03 28.82 -22.45
CA PRO A 228 -5.29 28.24 -23.75
C PRO A 228 -4.01 28.44 -24.57
N GLU A 229 -3.05 27.56 -24.40
CA GLU A 229 -1.91 27.51 -25.29
C GLU A 229 -1.87 26.10 -25.85
N THR A 230 -2.01 26.04 -27.16
CA THR A 230 -1.74 24.91 -28.03
C THR A 230 -0.38 24.34 -27.67
N ARG A 231 -0.36 23.45 -26.69
CA ARG A 231 0.77 22.60 -26.40
C ARG A 231 0.68 21.49 -27.44
N GLU A 232 1.46 21.60 -28.51
CA GLU A 232 1.99 20.38 -29.14
C GLU A 232 2.35 19.46 -27.99
N VAL A 233 1.74 18.27 -27.98
CA VAL A 233 2.05 17.22 -27.03
C VAL A 233 3.53 16.97 -27.22
N MET A 234 4.33 17.62 -26.37
CA MET A 234 5.71 17.29 -26.11
C MET A 234 5.60 15.84 -25.71
N LYS A 235 5.94 14.96 -26.65
CA LYS A 235 6.04 13.53 -26.39
C LYS A 235 6.83 13.46 -25.10
N CYS A 236 6.23 12.97 -24.02
CA CYS A 236 7.03 12.51 -22.90
C CYS A 236 8.01 11.55 -23.56
N GLU A 237 9.27 11.96 -23.66
CA GLU A 237 10.34 11.02 -23.89
C GLU A 237 10.18 10.03 -22.74
N ASP A 238 9.87 8.79 -23.08
CA ASP A 238 9.61 7.74 -22.11
C ASP A 238 10.74 7.77 -21.08
N ASP A 239 10.37 7.78 -19.79
CA ASP A 239 11.35 7.84 -18.71
C ASP A 239 12.37 6.72 -18.98
N PRO A 240 13.68 7.00 -19.06
CA PRO A 240 14.68 5.96 -19.29
C PRO A 240 14.60 4.84 -18.26
N LEU A 241 13.99 5.08 -17.09
CA LEU A 241 13.65 4.06 -16.12
C LEU A 241 12.48 3.15 -16.55
N ASP A 242 11.46 3.69 -17.24
CA ASP A 242 10.32 2.92 -17.76
C ASP A 242 10.76 1.99 -18.90
N GLU A 243 11.62 2.46 -19.82
CA GLU A 243 12.22 1.58 -20.84
C GLU A 243 13.07 0.46 -20.21
N PHE A 244 13.83 0.80 -19.15
CA PHE A 244 14.64 -0.17 -18.43
C PHE A 244 13.78 -1.22 -17.70
N MET A 245 12.70 -0.79 -17.04
CA MET A 245 11.77 -1.67 -16.34
C MET A 245 11.02 -2.58 -17.31
N PHE A 246 10.56 -2.06 -18.45
CA PHE A 246 9.95 -2.88 -19.51
C PHE A 246 10.94 -3.89 -20.10
N GLY A 247 12.19 -3.49 -20.32
CA GLY A 247 13.24 -4.38 -20.80
C GLY A 247 13.54 -5.52 -19.82
N MET A 248 13.55 -5.23 -18.52
CA MET A 248 13.80 -6.23 -17.48
C MET A 248 12.63 -7.22 -17.34
N GLU A 249 11.40 -6.75 -17.43
CA GLU A 249 10.20 -7.62 -17.42
C GLU A 249 10.15 -8.54 -18.65
N ASP A 250 10.45 -8.04 -19.84
CA ASP A 250 10.49 -8.85 -21.06
C ASP A 250 11.60 -9.92 -20.98
N GLN A 251 12.77 -9.58 -20.44
CA GLN A 251 13.85 -10.53 -20.21
C GLN A 251 13.45 -11.63 -19.21
N LEU A 252 12.82 -11.26 -18.08
CA LEU A 252 12.31 -12.20 -17.09
C LEU A 252 11.26 -13.14 -17.70
N THR A 253 10.32 -12.63 -18.48
CA THR A 253 9.30 -13.49 -19.12
C THR A 253 9.89 -14.41 -20.19
N LYS A 254 10.90 -13.95 -20.95
CA LYS A 254 11.63 -14.78 -21.91
C LYS A 254 12.39 -15.90 -21.20
N ASP A 255 13.04 -15.61 -20.08
CA ASP A 255 13.81 -16.61 -19.33
C ASP A 255 12.91 -17.59 -18.57
N MET A 256 11.76 -17.14 -18.06
CA MET A 256 10.70 -18.04 -17.57
C MET A 256 10.16 -18.96 -18.68
N LYS A 257 9.87 -18.43 -19.88
CA LYS A 257 9.40 -19.23 -21.02
C LYS A 257 10.45 -20.23 -21.50
N LYS A 258 11.73 -19.87 -21.51
CA LYS A 258 12.84 -20.78 -21.83
C LYS A 258 12.98 -21.88 -20.78
N SER A 259 12.87 -21.54 -19.50
CA SER A 259 12.91 -22.51 -18.40
C SER A 259 11.78 -23.53 -18.49
N VAL A 260 10.54 -23.06 -18.72
CA VAL A 260 9.37 -23.95 -18.91
C VAL A 260 9.51 -24.84 -20.15
N LYS A 261 10.03 -24.32 -21.27
CA LYS A 261 10.28 -25.13 -22.48
C LYS A 261 11.38 -26.17 -22.25
N SER A 262 12.44 -25.82 -21.52
CA SER A 262 13.53 -26.73 -21.14
C SER A 262 13.05 -27.85 -20.21
N MET A 263 12.13 -27.55 -19.28
CA MET A 263 11.50 -28.56 -18.44
C MET A 263 10.58 -29.50 -19.22
N LYS A 264 9.83 -28.98 -20.21
CA LYS A 264 8.90 -29.78 -21.02
C LYS A 264 9.60 -30.76 -21.97
N THR A 265 10.78 -30.42 -22.46
CA THR A 265 11.56 -31.29 -23.37
C THR A 265 12.39 -32.35 -22.64
N ARG A 266 12.72 -32.15 -21.36
CA ARG A 266 13.51 -33.12 -20.57
C ARG A 266 12.70 -34.29 -20.00
N HIS A 267 11.36 -34.25 -20.06
CA HIS A 267 10.51 -35.22 -19.35
C HIS A 267 9.38 -35.84 -20.18
N MET A 268 9.41 -35.74 -21.52
CA MET A 268 8.52 -36.56 -22.34
C MET A 268 9.20 -37.90 -22.65
N PRO A 269 8.61 -39.05 -22.26
CA PRO A 269 9.05 -40.34 -22.73
C PRO A 269 8.90 -40.40 -24.25
N GLN A 270 9.90 -40.95 -24.95
CA GLN A 270 9.78 -41.13 -26.38
C GLN A 270 8.66 -42.14 -26.67
N LYS A 271 7.81 -41.84 -27.67
CA LYS A 271 6.69 -42.71 -28.05
C LYS A 271 7.21 -44.14 -28.31
N GLY A 272 6.72 -45.10 -27.53
CA GLY A 272 7.02 -46.53 -27.69
C GLY A 272 8.04 -47.11 -26.69
N TRP A 273 8.61 -46.31 -25.80
CA TRP A 273 9.56 -46.80 -24.79
C TRP A 273 8.89 -46.99 -23.43
N SER A 274 9.22 -48.08 -22.75
CA SER A 274 8.78 -48.29 -21.37
C SER A 274 9.55 -47.36 -20.42
N PHE A 275 8.94 -47.02 -19.28
CA PHE A 275 9.55 -46.15 -18.28
C PHE A 275 10.91 -46.66 -17.79
N GLN A 276 11.09 -47.99 -17.70
CA GLN A 276 12.37 -48.61 -17.33
C GLN A 276 13.45 -48.45 -18.41
N GLN A 277 13.09 -48.54 -19.69
CA GLN A 277 14.04 -48.37 -20.81
C GLN A 277 14.54 -46.92 -20.89
N GLN A 278 13.65 -45.94 -20.70
CA GLN A 278 14.00 -44.52 -20.67
C GLN A 278 14.95 -44.18 -19.51
N ALA A 279 14.71 -44.76 -18.32
CA ALA A 279 15.55 -44.56 -17.15
C ALA A 279 16.96 -45.14 -17.33
N GLN A 280 17.08 -46.31 -17.96
CA GLN A 280 18.38 -46.92 -18.28
C GLN A 280 19.18 -46.07 -19.28
N GLN A 281 18.52 -45.53 -20.31
CA GLN A 281 19.14 -44.64 -21.30
C GLN A 281 19.67 -43.35 -20.64
N ASN A 282 18.85 -42.69 -19.82
CA ASN A 282 19.23 -41.48 -19.10
C ASN A 282 20.42 -41.72 -18.15
N LYS A 283 20.47 -42.91 -17.51
CA LYS A 283 21.58 -43.31 -16.64
C LYS A 283 22.88 -43.54 -17.42
N MET A 284 22.79 -44.09 -18.63
CA MET A 284 23.94 -44.25 -19.54
C MET A 284 24.44 -42.90 -20.06
N GLU A 285 23.54 -41.99 -20.46
CA GLU A 285 23.92 -40.65 -20.92
C GLU A 285 24.51 -39.77 -19.81
N ALA A 286 23.97 -39.86 -18.59
CA ALA A 286 24.53 -39.16 -17.43
C ALA A 286 25.95 -39.64 -17.11
N LYS A 287 26.23 -40.95 -17.21
CA LYS A 287 27.59 -41.50 -17.08
C LYS A 287 28.55 -40.98 -18.15
N ARG A 288 28.08 -40.78 -19.39
CA ARG A 288 28.90 -40.21 -20.49
C ARG A 288 29.20 -38.73 -20.29
N ARG A 289 28.32 -37.99 -19.62
CA ARG A 289 28.50 -36.55 -19.35
C ARG A 289 29.35 -36.25 -18.11
N GLY A 290 29.37 -37.14 -17.12
CA GLY A 290 30.18 -36.98 -15.89
C GLY A 290 31.61 -37.50 -15.99
N GLY A 291 32.08 -37.91 -17.17
CA GLY A 291 33.42 -38.47 -17.41
C GLY A 291 34.36 -37.56 -18.20
N ARG A 292 34.13 -36.24 -18.20
CA ARG A 292 35.07 -35.24 -18.71
C ARG A 292 35.44 -34.27 -17.60
#